data_AF-A0A521VCX0-F1
#
_entry.id   AF-A0A521VCX0-F1
#
_cell.length_a   1.000
_cell.length_b   1.000
_cell.length_c   1.000
_cell.angle_alpha   90.00
_cell.angle_beta   90.00
_cell.angle_gamma   90.00
#
_symmetry.space_group_name_H-M   'P 1'
#
loop_
_entity.id
_entity.type
_entity.pdbx_description
1 polymer ?
#
loop_
_entity_poly.entity_id
_entity_poly.type
_entity_poly.pdbx_seq_one_letter_code
_entity_poly.pdbx_strand_id
1 'polypeptide(L)'
;LDKTFESREDINRHIVAALDEAGRNWGIKVLRYEIKSLTPPETILRAMQAQITAEREKRAVIAKSEGQRQEQINIADGERQSAILESEGEKQAAINRAQGEATAIRVIAEANAAGVRAVAEAIADKGGMDAANLKVATQYVEAFGNLAKTSNTLIIPANVSDVAGLIATAMSVMEKAKPSGAART
;
A
#
# COMPACT_ATOMS: atom_id res chain seq x y z
N LEU A 1 15.46 44.06 -23.29
CA LEU A 1 14.55 45.17 -22.91
C LEU A 1 15.24 46.05 -21.89
N ASP A 2 15.80 45.48 -20.82
CA ASP A 2 16.59 46.23 -19.83
C ASP A 2 17.78 46.97 -20.45
N LYS A 3 18.58 46.31 -21.30
CA LYS A 3 19.66 46.98 -22.07
C LYS A 3 19.18 48.13 -22.96
N THR A 4 17.94 48.11 -23.43
CA THR A 4 17.38 49.16 -24.29
C THR A 4 16.96 50.40 -23.49
N PHE A 5 16.49 50.21 -22.25
CA PHE A 5 16.19 51.31 -21.33
C PHE A 5 17.48 51.93 -20.77
N GLU A 6 18.46 51.10 -20.41
CA GLU A 6 19.79 51.54 -19.97
C GLU A 6 20.49 52.36 -21.07
N SER A 7 20.42 51.90 -22.32
CA SER A 7 20.95 52.65 -23.47
C SER A 7 20.27 54.01 -23.67
N ARG A 8 18.99 54.17 -23.31
CA ARG A 8 18.27 55.45 -23.49
C ARG A 8 18.75 56.50 -22.50
N GLU A 9 18.94 56.14 -21.24
CA GLU A 9 19.46 57.07 -20.24
C GLU A 9 20.89 57.48 -20.56
N ASP A 10 21.72 56.52 -20.97
CA ASP A 10 23.10 56.78 -21.37
C ASP A 10 23.17 57.72 -22.56
N ILE A 11 22.42 57.45 -23.64
CA ILE A 11 22.37 58.32 -24.82
C ILE A 11 21.85 59.72 -24.45
N ASN A 12 20.81 59.81 -23.62
CA ASN A 12 20.28 61.11 -23.19
C ASN A 12 21.34 61.92 -22.43
N ARG A 13 22.11 61.31 -21.53
CA ARG A 13 23.19 62.01 -20.81
C ARG A 13 24.26 62.56 -21.76
N HIS A 14 24.67 61.75 -22.74
CA HIS A 14 25.65 62.18 -23.75
C HIS A 14 25.13 63.32 -24.62
N ILE A 15 23.85 63.26 -25.06
CA ILE A 15 23.25 64.30 -25.88
C ILE A 15 23.07 65.61 -25.11
N VAL A 16 22.61 65.55 -23.86
CA VAL A 16 22.46 66.75 -23.02
C VAL A 16 23.81 67.41 -22.78
N ALA A 17 24.85 66.63 -22.48
CA ALA A 17 26.20 67.16 -22.28
C ALA A 17 26.73 67.88 -23.53
N ALA A 18 26.58 67.27 -24.71
CA ALA A 18 27.02 67.86 -25.97
C ALA A 18 26.25 69.15 -26.33
N LEU A 19 24.94 69.19 -26.09
CA LEU A 19 24.11 70.36 -26.37
C LEU A 19 24.35 71.50 -25.38
N ASP A 20 24.58 71.21 -24.09
CA ASP A 20 24.87 72.22 -23.07
C ASP A 20 26.25 72.88 -23.28
N GLU A 21 27.24 72.11 -23.76
CA GLU A 21 28.53 72.63 -24.18
C GLU A 21 28.42 73.58 -25.39
N ALA A 22 27.67 73.18 -26.43
CA ALA A 22 27.44 74.03 -27.60
C ALA A 22 26.61 75.28 -27.27
N GLY A 23 25.62 75.17 -26.38
CA GLY A 23 24.70 76.24 -25.99
C GLY A 23 25.32 77.32 -25.09
N ARG A 24 26.44 77.01 -24.41
CA ARG A 24 27.15 77.95 -23.54
C ARG A 24 27.59 79.22 -24.25
N ASN A 25 28.04 79.11 -25.50
CA ASN A 25 28.45 80.27 -26.31
C ASN A 25 27.29 81.22 -26.64
N TRP A 26 26.04 80.74 -26.57
CA TRP A 26 24.84 81.50 -26.92
C TRP A 26 23.98 81.85 -25.69
N GLY A 27 24.43 81.50 -24.47
CA GLY A 27 23.72 81.78 -23.22
C GLY A 27 22.48 80.92 -22.98
N ILE A 28 22.35 79.78 -23.65
CA ILE A 28 21.20 78.86 -23.53
C ILE A 28 21.60 77.66 -22.66
N LYS A 29 20.76 77.30 -21.67
CA LYS A 29 20.96 76.13 -20.80
C LYS A 29 19.92 75.05 -21.11
N VAL A 30 20.38 73.84 -21.41
CA VAL A 30 19.49 72.71 -21.72
C VAL A 30 19.15 71.96 -20.44
N LEU A 31 17.87 71.94 -20.07
CA LEU A 31 17.43 71.33 -18.80
C LEU A 31 17.07 69.84 -18.92
N ARG A 32 16.53 69.41 -20.07
CA ARG A 32 16.12 68.02 -20.31
C ARG A 32 16.03 67.74 -21.81
N TYR A 33 16.49 66.55 -22.20
CA TYR A 33 16.28 65.99 -23.53
C TYR A 33 15.54 64.65 -23.39
N GLU A 34 14.59 64.40 -24.29
CA GLU A 34 13.82 63.15 -24.30
C GLU A 34 13.67 62.63 -25.73
N ILE A 35 14.18 61.41 -25.96
CA ILE A 35 14.01 60.73 -27.25
C ILE A 35 12.56 60.28 -27.40
N LYS A 36 11.81 60.99 -28.25
CA LYS A 36 10.38 60.77 -28.46
C LYS A 36 10.08 59.42 -29.14
N SER A 37 10.72 59.11 -30.26
CA SER A 37 10.54 57.84 -30.97
C SER A 37 11.77 57.49 -31.79
N LEU A 38 12.26 56.26 -31.64
CA LEU A 38 13.25 55.67 -32.52
C LEU A 38 12.55 54.56 -33.30
N THR A 39 12.38 54.74 -34.61
CA THR A 39 11.78 53.72 -35.48
C THR A 39 12.90 52.94 -36.15
N PRO A 40 13.21 51.71 -35.70
CA PRO A 40 14.19 50.87 -36.38
C PRO A 40 13.68 50.48 -37.78
N PRO A 41 14.59 50.24 -38.74
CA PRO A 41 14.22 49.80 -40.08
C PRO A 41 13.54 48.42 -40.03
N GLU A 42 12.62 48.19 -40.96
CA GLU A 42 11.73 47.02 -40.97
C GLU A 42 12.49 45.68 -41.01
N THR A 43 13.68 45.66 -41.63
CA THR A 43 14.56 44.48 -41.69
C THR A 43 15.00 44.01 -40.30
N ILE A 44 15.34 44.94 -39.41
CA ILE A 44 15.75 44.63 -38.02
C ILE A 44 14.55 44.16 -37.21
N LEU A 45 13.38 44.79 -37.39
CA LEU A 45 12.16 44.37 -36.70
C LEU A 45 11.76 42.94 -37.06
N ARG A 46 11.81 42.58 -38.35
CA ARG A 46 11.52 41.21 -38.81
C ARG A 46 12.52 40.19 -38.26
N ALA A 47 13.82 40.51 -38.27
CA ALA A 47 14.85 39.63 -37.70
C ALA A 47 14.67 39.44 -36.19
N MET A 48 14.35 40.53 -35.46
CA MET A 48 14.08 40.49 -34.02
C MET A 48 12.81 39.68 -33.71
N GLN A 49 11.74 39.84 -34.49
CA GLN A 49 10.50 39.07 -34.35
C GLN A 49 10.75 37.57 -34.56
N ALA A 50 11.52 37.21 -35.59
CA ALA A 50 11.89 35.82 -35.87
C ALA A 50 12.70 35.21 -34.72
N GLN A 51 13.68 35.95 -34.19
CA GLN A 51 14.49 35.51 -33.07
C GLN A 51 13.65 35.33 -31.79
N ILE A 52 12.77 36.27 -31.46
CA ILE A 52 11.90 36.18 -30.28
C ILE A 52 10.97 34.97 -30.41
N THR A 53 10.43 34.74 -31.60
CA THR A 53 9.54 33.60 -31.87
C THR A 53 10.30 32.28 -31.68
N ALA A 54 11.48 32.14 -32.29
CA ALA A 54 12.32 30.95 -32.12
C ALA A 54 12.73 30.70 -30.67
N GLU A 55 13.10 31.75 -29.93
CA GLU A 55 13.44 31.66 -28.50
C GLU A 55 12.22 31.21 -27.67
N ARG A 56 11.03 31.75 -27.96
CA ARG A 56 9.78 31.36 -27.31
C ARG A 56 9.41 29.91 -27.61
N GLU A 57 9.50 29.49 -28.86
CA GLU A 57 9.25 28.10 -29.28
C GLU A 57 10.20 27.14 -28.58
N LYS A 58 11.51 27.46 -28.55
CA LYS A 58 12.50 26.67 -27.82
C LYS A 58 12.14 26.55 -26.34
N ARG A 59 11.79 27.66 -25.68
CA ARG A 59 11.39 27.65 -24.27
C ARG A 59 10.11 26.85 -24.04
N ALA A 60 9.13 26.94 -24.94
CA ALA A 60 7.89 26.18 -24.86
C ALA A 60 8.13 24.66 -24.98
N VAL A 61 9.00 24.24 -25.90
CA VAL A 61 9.38 22.82 -26.06
C VAL A 61 10.09 22.30 -24.82
N ILE A 62 11.05 23.05 -24.27
CA ILE A 62 11.75 22.67 -23.04
C ILE A 62 10.77 22.56 -21.87
N ALA A 63 9.91 23.58 -21.68
CA ALA A 63 8.91 23.57 -20.61
C ALA A 63 7.94 22.39 -20.73
N LYS A 64 7.51 22.06 -21.95
CA LYS A 64 6.65 20.89 -22.20
C LYS A 64 7.35 19.58 -21.89
N SER A 65 8.61 19.42 -22.33
CA SER A 65 9.40 18.22 -22.05
C SER A 65 9.64 18.03 -20.56
N GLU A 66 9.94 19.10 -19.83
CA GLU A 66 10.15 19.04 -18.39
C GLU A 66 8.84 18.72 -17.65
N GLY A 67 7.72 19.31 -18.09
CA GLY A 67 6.40 18.97 -17.58
C GLY A 67 6.05 17.50 -17.76
N GLN A 68 6.28 16.94 -18.95
CA GLN A 68 6.06 15.52 -19.23
C GLN A 68 6.96 14.60 -18.38
N ARG A 69 8.23 14.97 -18.22
CA ARG A 69 9.15 14.22 -17.35
C ARG A 69 8.66 14.22 -15.90
N GLN A 70 8.29 15.40 -15.38
CA GLN A 70 7.80 15.52 -14.01
C GLN A 70 6.49 14.77 -13.80
N GLU A 71 5.58 14.81 -14.77
CA GLU A 71 4.33 14.04 -14.76
C GLU A 71 4.61 12.53 -14.66
N GLN A 72 5.50 12.00 -15.51
CA GLN A 72 5.86 10.58 -15.49
C GLN A 72 6.52 10.16 -14.18
N ILE A 73 7.39 11.01 -13.61
CA ILE A 73 7.99 10.76 -12.29
C ILE A 73 6.91 10.69 -11.22
N ASN A 74 5.99 11.66 -11.20
CA ASN A 74 4.92 11.70 -10.20
C ASN A 74 4.00 10.48 -10.29
N ILE A 75 3.68 10.02 -11.51
CA ILE A 75 2.89 8.80 -11.73
C ILE A 75 3.65 7.58 -11.21
N ALA A 76 4.91 7.41 -11.60
CA ALA A 76 5.73 6.28 -11.18
C ALA A 76 5.95 6.23 -9.66
N ASP A 77 6.18 7.38 -9.03
CA ASP A 77 6.31 7.48 -7.58
C ASP A 77 4.98 7.16 -6.87
N GLY A 78 3.86 7.62 -7.42
CA GLY A 78 2.52 7.28 -6.93
C GLY A 78 2.21 5.79 -7.02
N GLU A 79 2.50 5.16 -8.16
CA GLU A 79 2.34 3.71 -8.36
C GLU A 79 3.23 2.92 -7.39
N ARG A 80 4.50 3.31 -7.25
CA ARG A 80 5.43 2.68 -6.31
C ARG A 80 4.93 2.79 -4.87
N GLN A 81 4.49 3.97 -4.46
CA GLN A 81 3.99 4.20 -3.11
C GLN A 81 2.71 3.40 -2.86
N SER A 82 1.79 3.36 -3.83
CA SER A 82 0.58 2.56 -3.76
C SER A 82 0.89 1.07 -3.58
N ALA A 83 1.80 0.52 -4.40
CA ALA A 83 2.19 -0.89 -4.32
C ALA A 83 2.84 -1.26 -2.98
N ILE A 84 3.65 -0.36 -2.41
CA ILE A 84 4.25 -0.56 -1.08
C ILE A 84 3.16 -0.59 -0.01
N LEU A 85 2.26 0.40 -0.02
CA LEU A 85 1.17 0.50 0.95
C LEU A 85 0.22 -0.70 0.88
N GLU A 86 -0.07 -1.18 -0.32
CA GLU A 86 -0.87 -2.38 -0.54
C GLU A 86 -0.18 -3.61 0.06
N SER A 87 1.09 -3.84 -0.24
CA SER A 87 1.87 -4.96 0.30
C SER A 87 2.01 -4.90 1.82
N GLU A 88 2.25 -3.72 2.39
CA GLU A 88 2.30 -3.51 3.84
C GLU A 88 0.93 -3.75 4.48
N GLY A 89 -0.14 -3.28 3.84
CA GLY A 89 -1.52 -3.50 4.26
C GLY A 89 -1.89 -4.98 4.26
N GLU A 90 -1.55 -5.72 3.21
CA GLU A 90 -1.76 -7.16 3.12
C GLU A 90 -1.00 -7.93 4.20
N LYS A 91 0.28 -7.61 4.41
CA LYS A 91 1.09 -8.19 5.47
C LYS A 91 0.46 -7.94 6.84
N GLN A 92 0.06 -6.70 7.12
CA GLN A 92 -0.56 -6.35 8.39
C GLN A 92 -1.92 -7.04 8.57
N ALA A 93 -2.73 -7.12 7.53
CA ALA A 93 -4.01 -7.83 7.55
C ALA A 93 -3.83 -9.32 7.82
N ALA A 94 -2.81 -9.96 7.21
CA ALA A 94 -2.48 -11.37 7.47
C ALA A 94 -2.04 -11.59 8.93
N ILE A 95 -1.21 -10.72 9.48
CA ILE A 95 -0.78 -10.77 10.89
C ILE A 95 -2.00 -10.63 11.81
N ASN A 96 -2.84 -9.63 11.58
CA ASN A 96 -4.03 -9.38 12.40
C ASN A 96 -4.99 -10.58 12.37
N ARG A 97 -5.18 -11.19 11.20
CA ARG A 97 -6.02 -12.40 11.06
C ARG A 97 -5.42 -13.57 11.83
N ALA A 98 -4.14 -13.86 11.65
CA ALA A 98 -3.44 -14.94 12.36
C ALA A 98 -3.47 -14.73 13.89
N GLN A 99 -3.27 -13.49 14.36
CA GLN A 99 -3.37 -13.16 15.79
C GLN A 99 -4.80 -13.32 16.32
N GLY A 100 -5.81 -12.91 15.55
CA GLY A 100 -7.22 -13.10 15.89
C GLY A 100 -7.56 -14.57 16.03
N GLU A 101 -7.16 -15.40 15.07
CA GLU A 101 -7.35 -16.85 15.09
C GLU A 101 -6.61 -17.51 16.27
N ALA A 102 -5.34 -17.18 16.48
CA ALA A 102 -4.58 -17.71 17.60
C ALA A 102 -5.21 -17.35 18.96
N THR A 103 -5.69 -16.11 19.09
CA THR A 103 -6.39 -15.65 20.30
C THR A 103 -7.71 -16.38 20.49
N ALA A 104 -8.49 -16.55 19.43
CA ALA A 104 -9.75 -17.29 19.48
C ALA A 104 -9.52 -18.75 19.91
N ILE A 105 -8.54 -19.44 19.30
CA ILE A 105 -8.18 -20.82 19.66
C ILE A 105 -7.74 -20.89 21.14
N ARG A 106 -6.92 -19.94 21.59
CA ARG A 106 -6.48 -19.87 22.99
C ARG A 106 -7.66 -19.72 23.95
N VAL A 107 -8.57 -18.79 23.67
CA VAL A 107 -9.77 -18.57 24.50
C VAL A 107 -10.66 -19.81 24.53
N ILE A 108 -10.88 -20.48 23.39
CA ILE A 108 -11.65 -21.73 23.34
C ILE A 108 -10.95 -22.84 24.13
N ALA A 109 -9.63 -22.99 24.00
CA ALA A 109 -8.87 -23.99 24.73
C ALA A 109 -8.88 -23.74 26.24
N GLU A 110 -8.75 -22.47 26.67
CA GLU A 110 -8.86 -22.07 28.08
C GLU A 110 -10.26 -22.34 28.63
N ALA A 111 -11.31 -21.99 27.88
CA ALA A 111 -12.69 -22.26 28.26
C ALA A 111 -12.98 -23.76 28.37
N ASN A 112 -12.51 -24.56 27.41
CA ASN A 112 -12.64 -26.01 27.44
C ASN A 112 -11.88 -26.61 28.62
N ALA A 113 -10.65 -26.18 28.89
CA ALA A 113 -9.88 -26.65 30.04
C ALA A 113 -10.55 -26.29 31.37
N ALA A 114 -11.12 -25.09 31.49
CA ALA A 114 -11.90 -24.68 32.65
C ALA A 114 -13.17 -25.53 32.81
N GLY A 115 -13.89 -25.80 31.72
CA GLY A 115 -15.07 -26.68 31.72
C GLY A 115 -14.74 -28.11 32.15
N VAL A 116 -13.66 -28.69 31.60
CA VAL A 116 -13.19 -30.04 31.99
C VAL A 116 -12.81 -30.09 33.46
N ARG A 117 -12.15 -29.06 33.99
CA ARG A 117 -11.84 -28.97 35.44
C ARG A 117 -13.10 -28.92 36.29
N ALA A 118 -14.07 -28.07 35.92
CA ALA A 118 -15.34 -27.98 36.64
C ALA A 118 -16.11 -29.30 36.63
N VAL A 119 -16.10 -30.05 35.51
CA VAL A 119 -16.70 -31.38 35.43
C VAL A 119 -15.94 -32.38 36.31
N ALA A 120 -14.60 -32.36 36.30
CA ALA A 120 -13.79 -33.23 37.14
C ALA A 120 -14.04 -33.01 38.64
N GLU A 121 -14.18 -31.74 39.05
CA GLU A 121 -14.58 -31.38 40.42
C GLU A 121 -15.97 -31.91 40.77
N ALA A 122 -16.96 -31.69 39.91
CA ALA A 122 -18.33 -32.17 40.13
C ALA A 122 -18.44 -33.70 40.19
N ILE A 123 -17.56 -34.41 39.46
CA ILE A 123 -17.49 -35.88 39.50
C ILE A 123 -16.87 -36.39 40.81
N ALA A 124 -15.94 -35.65 41.39
CA ALA A 124 -15.27 -36.01 42.64
C ALA A 124 -16.19 -35.88 43.87
N ASP A 125 -17.27 -35.10 43.77
CA ASP A 125 -18.31 -35.01 44.80
C ASP A 125 -19.08 -36.33 44.99
N LYS A 126 -19.69 -36.52 46.17
CA LYS A 126 -20.40 -37.77 46.52
C LYS A 126 -21.55 -38.05 45.55
N GLY A 127 -21.48 -39.18 44.85
CA GLY A 127 -22.46 -39.60 43.82
C GLY A 127 -22.21 -38.98 42.44
N GLY A 128 -21.15 -38.18 42.26
CA GLY A 128 -20.80 -37.56 40.98
C GLY A 128 -20.48 -38.57 39.87
N MET A 129 -19.79 -39.67 40.20
CA MET A 129 -19.52 -40.75 39.24
C MET A 129 -20.77 -41.48 38.77
N ASP A 130 -21.72 -41.75 39.68
CA ASP A 130 -22.98 -42.41 39.32
C ASP A 130 -23.84 -41.50 38.42
N ALA A 131 -23.88 -40.20 38.72
CA ALA A 131 -24.56 -39.20 37.89
C ALA A 131 -23.88 -39.02 36.51
N ALA A 132 -22.55 -39.07 36.44
CA ALA A 132 -21.80 -39.02 35.19
C ALA A 132 -22.09 -40.24 34.30
N ASN A 133 -22.07 -41.45 34.88
CA ASN A 133 -22.37 -42.69 34.16
C ASN A 133 -23.80 -42.69 33.60
N LEU A 134 -24.78 -42.25 34.39
CA LEU A 134 -26.16 -42.09 33.92
C LEU A 134 -26.25 -41.08 32.78
N LYS A 135 -25.54 -39.94 32.87
CA LYS A 135 -25.54 -38.91 31.84
C LYS A 135 -24.92 -39.39 30.52
N VAL A 136 -23.81 -40.13 30.57
CA VAL A 136 -23.20 -40.75 29.38
C VAL A 136 -24.15 -41.77 28.75
N ALA A 137 -24.82 -42.59 29.57
CA ALA A 137 -25.81 -43.54 29.08
C ALA A 137 -27.00 -42.84 28.38
N THR A 138 -27.54 -41.76 28.96
CA THR A 138 -28.61 -40.97 28.33
C THR A 138 -28.14 -40.34 27.02
N GLN A 139 -26.93 -39.76 26.98
CA GLN A 139 -26.37 -39.18 25.75
C GLN A 139 -26.12 -40.23 24.66
N TYR A 140 -25.69 -41.43 25.02
CA TYR A 140 -25.53 -42.54 24.08
C TYR A 140 -26.86 -42.95 23.47
N VAL A 141 -27.92 -43.08 24.29
CA VAL A 141 -29.27 -43.41 23.82
C VAL A 141 -29.85 -42.29 22.93
N GLU A 142 -29.65 -41.02 23.30
CA GLU A 142 -30.06 -39.87 22.48
C GLU A 142 -29.30 -39.80 21.15
N ALA A 143 -27.98 -40.00 21.16
CA ALA A 143 -27.15 -40.00 19.96
C ALA A 143 -27.53 -41.17 19.03
N PHE A 144 -27.79 -42.35 19.60
CA PHE A 144 -28.28 -43.50 18.86
C PHE A 144 -29.69 -43.26 18.31
N GLY A 145 -30.57 -42.57 19.06
CA GLY A 145 -31.88 -42.14 18.62
C GLY A 145 -31.84 -41.13 17.47
N ASN A 146 -30.89 -40.19 17.50
CA ASN A 146 -30.67 -39.24 16.41
C ASN A 146 -30.07 -39.91 15.18
N LEU A 147 -29.18 -40.90 15.36
CA LEU A 147 -28.64 -41.70 14.27
C LEU A 147 -29.73 -42.55 13.61
N ALA A 148 -30.61 -43.17 14.41
CA ALA A 148 -31.77 -43.92 13.92
C ALA A 148 -32.79 -43.06 13.15
N LYS A 149 -32.87 -41.75 13.45
CA LYS A 149 -33.71 -40.80 12.71
C LYS A 149 -33.08 -40.28 11.41
N THR A 150 -31.75 -40.21 11.34
CA THR A 150 -31.01 -39.56 10.24
C THR A 150 -30.43 -40.55 9.24
N SER A 151 -30.15 -41.79 9.66
CA SER A 151 -29.53 -42.83 8.84
C SER A 151 -30.47 -44.04 8.69
N ASN A 152 -31.07 -44.21 7.51
CA ASN A 152 -31.92 -45.36 7.14
C ASN A 152 -31.12 -46.64 6.78
N THR A 153 -29.86 -46.74 7.22
CA THR A 153 -29.01 -47.91 6.97
C THR A 153 -28.37 -48.33 8.28
N LEU A 154 -29.09 -49.21 8.98
CA LEU A 154 -28.61 -49.89 10.18
C LEU A 154 -27.53 -50.90 9.78
N ILE A 155 -26.27 -50.49 9.73
CA ILE A 155 -25.14 -51.42 9.70
C ILE A 155 -24.83 -51.77 11.16
N ILE A 156 -25.55 -52.74 11.69
CA ILE A 156 -25.07 -53.50 12.85
C ILE A 156 -24.05 -54.50 12.29
N PRO A 157 -22.76 -54.43 12.67
CA PRO A 157 -21.84 -55.50 12.35
C PRO A 157 -22.37 -56.79 12.98
N ALA A 158 -22.71 -57.77 12.16
CA ALA A 158 -23.19 -59.07 12.63
C ALA A 158 -22.15 -59.82 13.48
N ASN A 159 -20.88 -59.37 13.49
CA ASN A 159 -19.79 -60.00 14.23
C ASN A 159 -19.07 -58.98 15.12
N VAL A 160 -19.57 -58.81 16.35
CA VAL A 160 -18.88 -58.10 17.46
C VAL A 160 -17.55 -58.76 17.85
N SER A 161 -17.27 -59.97 17.32
CA SER A 161 -16.07 -60.75 17.60
C SER A 161 -14.83 -60.32 16.82
N ASP A 162 -14.96 -59.50 15.78
CA ASP A 162 -13.84 -59.16 14.87
C ASP A 162 -13.32 -57.71 15.03
N VAL A 163 -13.51 -57.13 16.22
CA VAL A 163 -12.87 -55.87 16.61
C VAL A 163 -11.34 -56.01 16.59
N ALA A 164 -10.82 -57.20 16.86
CA ALA A 164 -9.41 -57.52 16.77
C ALA A 164 -8.85 -57.40 15.33
N GLY A 165 -9.61 -57.83 14.31
CA GLY A 165 -9.22 -57.71 12.91
C GLY A 165 -9.17 -56.26 12.42
N LEU A 166 -10.14 -55.43 12.86
CA LEU A 166 -10.15 -53.99 12.55
C LEU A 166 -8.96 -53.25 13.19
N ILE A 167 -8.61 -53.59 14.43
CA ILE A 167 -7.42 -53.06 15.11
C ILE A 167 -6.13 -53.53 14.41
N ALA A 168 -6.03 -54.79 14.02
CA ALA A 168 -4.85 -55.31 13.30
C ALA A 168 -4.64 -54.60 11.94
N THR A 169 -5.72 -54.34 11.21
CA THR A 169 -5.65 -53.64 9.93
C THR A 169 -5.23 -52.18 10.12
N ALA A 170 -5.78 -51.50 11.14
CA ALA A 170 -5.39 -50.14 11.50
C ALA A 170 -3.92 -50.04 11.97
N MET A 171 -3.46 -51.01 12.78
CA MET A 171 -2.08 -51.10 13.24
C MET A 171 -1.12 -51.33 12.06
N SER A 172 -1.48 -52.17 11.08
CA SER A 172 -0.65 -52.43 9.90
C SER A 172 -0.46 -51.21 8.99
N VAL A 173 -1.47 -50.34 8.91
CA VAL A 173 -1.40 -49.07 8.17
C VAL A 173 -0.53 -48.07 8.94
N MET A 174 -0.64 -48.04 10.26
CA MET A 174 0.16 -47.18 11.13
C MET A 174 1.65 -47.62 11.16
N GLU A 175 1.92 -48.92 11.06
CA GLU A 175 3.26 -49.49 10.96
C GLU A 175 3.91 -49.18 9.59
N LYS A 176 3.14 -49.25 8.50
CA LYS A 176 3.58 -48.80 7.17
C LYS A 176 3.75 -47.28 7.05
N ALA A 177 3.06 -46.50 7.88
CA ALA A 177 3.14 -45.04 7.89
C ALA A 177 4.27 -44.48 8.78
N LYS A 178 5.04 -45.32 9.47
CA LYS A 178 6.16 -44.87 10.31
C LYS A 178 7.41 -44.60 9.45
N PRO A 179 7.91 -43.36 9.36
CA PRO A 179 9.04 -43.04 8.48
C PRO A 179 10.36 -43.62 9.02
N SER A 180 11.08 -44.32 8.14
CA SER A 180 12.49 -44.71 8.35
C SER A 180 13.36 -43.46 8.30
N GLY A 181 13.85 -43.02 9.46
CA GLY A 181 14.62 -41.78 9.57
C GLY A 181 15.26 -41.58 10.92
N ALA A 182 16.06 -42.55 11.39
CA ALA A 182 17.01 -42.35 12.48
C ALA A 182 18.12 -43.40 12.44
N ALA A 183 19.17 -43.15 11.64
CA ALA A 183 20.57 -43.55 11.93
C ALA A 183 21.46 -43.28 10.70
N ARG A 184 22.36 -42.30 10.80
CA ARG A 184 23.84 -42.48 10.76
C ARG A 184 24.57 -41.15 10.53
N THR A 185 25.57 -40.95 11.41
CA THR A 185 26.81 -40.15 11.34
C THR A 185 26.69 -38.63 11.24
#